data_AF-A0A7S4KNZ6-F1
#
_entry.id   AF-A0A7S4KNZ6-F1
#
_cell.length_a   1.000
_cell.length_b   1.000
_cell.length_c   1.000
_cell.angle_alpha   90.00
_cell.angle_beta   90.00
_cell.angle_gamma   90.00
#
_symmetry.space_group_name_H-M   'P 1'
#
loop_
_entity.id
_entity.type
_entity.pdbx_description
1 polymer ?
#
loop_
_entity_poly.entity_id
_entity_poly.type
_entity_poly.pdbx_seq_one_letter_code
_entity_poly.pdbx_strand_id
1 'polypeptide(L)'
;QSQRPSLLHATLRTLHRFLTWIPLGYIFETPIIDLLTQKFFPYPFFRNVSLKCLTEIGSLTSSEVSAEMFVKFFIMFMEQLSKVLGRDTNIVVAYEKGSNDDRDFILNLAMLLTSFLHNHLSKVEMVQRPATLEVHHYLSAITLVNNNEVFKVCLEYWNKLADSLYHEPPAETFPQSSLMLGNNRGNPQSPRGIFYAEIMSKVRVAVVSRMRKPKEVLIVEDENGELVRETLPDTANIEMYKQMRETLIFLTHLDPEDMQKIMIEKLKKQCKGDWTWKGLNTLCWAIGSISGSLLEEDEKNFVVTVIRELLTLCEKIRGKDNKAVIASNIMYIVGQYPRFLLAHWKFLKTVVNKLFEFMHETFPGVQDMACDTFLKISKQCKEKFVITHQGEVGFIEDILTNLNLIIRDLDASQIHSFYESVGYMISSASDPKQRENLIERLMEGPNAKWDQIISVARENIDSSHY
;
A
#
# COMPACT_ATOMS: atom_id res chain seq x y z
N GLN A 1 15.07 -47.77 19.50
CA GLN A 1 14.65 -46.38 19.20
C GLN A 1 13.94 -45.83 20.44
N SER A 2 14.42 -44.72 21.02
CA SER A 2 13.78 -44.13 22.21
C SER A 2 12.45 -43.48 21.85
N GLN A 3 11.40 -43.76 22.62
CA GLN A 3 10.05 -43.20 22.42
C GLN A 3 9.77 -42.00 23.34
N ARG A 4 10.76 -41.55 24.13
CA ARG A 4 10.56 -40.48 25.12
C ARG A 4 10.31 -39.14 24.41
N PRO A 5 9.13 -38.51 24.56
CA PRO A 5 8.78 -37.30 23.79
C PRO A 5 9.75 -36.13 24.01
N SER A 6 10.22 -35.93 25.24
CA SER A 6 11.17 -34.86 25.57
C SER A 6 12.52 -35.03 24.86
N LEU A 7 12.99 -36.28 24.71
CA LEU A 7 14.24 -36.58 24.00
C LEU A 7 14.06 -36.36 22.50
N LEU A 8 12.96 -36.83 21.92
CA LEU A 8 12.66 -36.62 20.50
C LEU A 8 12.56 -35.13 20.14
N HIS A 9 11.92 -34.34 21.00
CA HIS A 9 11.83 -32.89 20.82
C HIS A 9 13.22 -32.23 20.89
N ALA A 10 14.06 -32.62 21.84
CA ALA A 10 15.44 -32.14 21.91
C ALA A 10 16.25 -32.54 20.66
N THR A 11 16.12 -33.78 20.19
CA THR A 11 16.76 -34.26 18.95
C THR A 11 16.34 -33.43 17.73
N LEU A 12 15.04 -33.12 17.58
CA LEU A 12 14.56 -32.30 16.47
C LEU A 12 15.10 -30.87 16.53
N ARG A 13 15.17 -30.27 17.74
CA ARG A 13 15.77 -28.94 17.91
C ARG A 13 17.26 -28.92 17.58
N THR A 14 17.98 -29.99 17.93
CA THR A 14 19.39 -30.17 17.58
C THR A 14 19.55 -30.33 16.08
N LEU A 15 18.74 -31.19 15.45
CA LEU A 15 18.73 -31.40 14.00
C LEU A 15 18.54 -30.07 13.25
N HIS A 16 17.55 -29.26 13.65
CA HIS A 16 17.29 -27.95 13.06
C HIS A 16 18.56 -27.07 12.98
N ARG A 17 19.41 -27.08 14.00
CA ARG A 17 20.65 -26.29 14.02
C ARG A 17 21.74 -26.85 13.10
N PHE A 18 21.73 -28.16 12.83
CA PHE A 18 22.71 -28.81 11.98
C PHE A 18 22.32 -28.90 10.51
N LEU A 19 21.05 -28.69 10.16
CA LEU A 19 20.58 -28.76 8.76
C LEU A 19 21.29 -27.78 7.83
N THR A 20 21.83 -26.68 8.36
CA THR A 20 22.63 -25.70 7.61
C THR A 20 24.04 -26.19 7.26
N TRP A 21 24.54 -27.26 7.90
CA TRP A 21 25.91 -27.75 7.76
C TRP A 21 26.02 -29.20 7.29
N ILE A 22 24.95 -30.00 7.43
CA ILE A 22 24.97 -31.42 7.05
C ILE A 22 25.02 -31.57 5.52
N PRO A 23 25.85 -32.48 4.98
CA PRO A 23 25.87 -32.75 3.54
C PRO A 23 24.50 -33.15 2.97
N LEU A 24 24.17 -32.63 1.79
CA LEU A 24 22.84 -32.77 1.18
C LEU A 24 22.42 -34.23 0.96
N GLY A 25 23.36 -35.14 0.67
CA GLY A 25 23.06 -36.58 0.54
C GLY A 25 22.39 -37.15 1.80
N TYR A 26 22.81 -36.76 3.00
CA TYR A 26 22.15 -37.20 4.24
C TYR A 26 20.74 -36.66 4.40
N ILE A 27 20.40 -35.55 3.73
CA ILE A 27 19.06 -34.96 3.79
C ILE A 27 18.13 -35.62 2.78
N PHE A 28 18.60 -35.82 1.54
CA PHE A 28 17.74 -36.24 0.43
C PHE A 28 17.78 -37.75 0.13
N GLU A 29 18.85 -38.45 0.50
CA GLU A 29 19.01 -39.90 0.24
C GLU A 29 18.62 -40.76 1.45
N THR A 30 18.24 -40.13 2.56
CA THR A 30 17.80 -40.82 3.79
C THR A 30 16.31 -40.57 4.07
N PRO A 31 15.64 -41.37 4.92
CA PRO A 31 14.20 -41.20 5.20
C PRO A 31 13.91 -40.02 6.14
N ILE A 32 14.81 -39.04 6.28
CA ILE A 32 14.66 -37.92 7.22
C ILE A 32 13.46 -37.03 6.86
N ILE A 33 13.27 -36.76 5.56
CA ILE A 33 12.13 -35.96 5.07
C ILE A 33 10.81 -36.71 5.35
N ASP A 34 10.78 -38.02 5.08
CA ASP A 34 9.61 -38.86 5.33
C ASP A 34 9.26 -38.89 6.82
N LEU A 35 10.27 -39.03 7.70
CA LEU A 35 10.08 -39.02 9.15
C LEU A 35 9.57 -37.66 9.65
N LEU A 36 10.18 -36.55 9.21
CA LEU A 36 9.74 -35.20 9.58
C LEU A 36 8.30 -34.93 9.16
N THR A 37 7.94 -35.34 7.94
CA THR A 37 6.64 -35.04 7.33
C THR A 37 5.52 -35.96 7.82
N GLN A 38 5.76 -37.27 7.93
CA GLN A 38 4.72 -38.24 8.26
C GLN A 38 4.62 -38.56 9.76
N LYS A 39 5.74 -38.53 10.49
CA LYS A 39 5.77 -38.96 11.90
C LYS A 39 5.69 -37.81 12.89
N PHE A 40 6.40 -36.71 12.61
CA PHE A 40 6.54 -35.62 13.59
C PHE A 40 5.61 -34.43 13.30
N PHE A 41 5.51 -33.98 12.05
CA PHE A 41 4.67 -32.85 11.68
C PHE A 41 3.18 -32.98 12.08
N PRO A 42 2.50 -34.13 11.91
CA PRO A 42 1.09 -34.24 12.27
C PRO A 42 0.82 -34.09 13.78
N TYR A 43 1.81 -34.41 14.61
CA TYR A 43 1.66 -34.44 16.07
C TYR A 43 1.90 -33.05 16.68
N PRO A 44 0.92 -32.44 17.39
CA PRO A 44 0.99 -31.05 17.86
C PRO A 44 2.27 -30.70 18.62
N PHE A 45 2.72 -31.60 19.49
CA PHE A 45 3.92 -31.38 20.33
C PHE A 45 5.23 -31.25 19.54
N PHE A 46 5.31 -31.83 18.34
CA PHE A 46 6.53 -31.77 17.49
C PHE A 46 6.36 -30.84 16.28
N ARG A 47 5.12 -30.53 15.90
CA ARG A 47 4.73 -29.81 14.68
C ARG A 47 5.58 -28.58 14.39
N ASN A 48 5.73 -27.67 15.35
CA ASN A 48 6.46 -26.42 15.16
C ASN A 48 7.95 -26.63 14.91
N VAL A 49 8.60 -27.55 15.63
CA VAL A 49 10.02 -27.83 15.43
C VAL A 49 10.23 -28.58 14.11
N SER A 50 9.33 -29.50 13.76
CA SER A 50 9.35 -30.19 12.47
C SER A 50 9.22 -29.21 11.31
N LEU A 51 8.28 -28.26 11.38
CA LEU A 51 8.14 -27.23 10.36
C LEU A 51 9.42 -26.42 10.18
N LYS A 52 10.06 -25.99 11.27
CA LYS A 52 11.34 -25.26 11.20
C LYS A 52 12.42 -26.07 10.47
N CYS A 53 12.55 -27.35 10.78
CA CYS A 53 13.45 -28.25 10.03
C CYS A 53 13.07 -28.33 8.54
N LEU A 54 11.78 -28.48 8.24
CA LEU A 54 11.30 -28.55 6.86
C LEU A 54 11.51 -27.23 6.11
N THR A 55 11.42 -26.07 6.78
CA THR A 55 11.71 -24.76 6.20
C THR A 55 13.15 -24.67 5.75
N GLU A 56 14.10 -25.06 6.62
CA GLU A 56 15.52 -25.09 6.26
C GLU A 56 15.75 -25.99 5.04
N ILE A 57 15.22 -27.22 5.05
CA ILE A 57 15.35 -28.18 3.93
C ILE A 57 14.73 -27.62 2.64
N GLY A 58 13.52 -27.07 2.73
CA GLY A 58 12.79 -26.51 1.60
C GLY A 58 13.40 -25.23 1.03
N SER A 59 14.27 -24.56 1.79
CA SER A 59 14.99 -23.36 1.36
C SER A 59 16.32 -23.67 0.66
N LEU A 60 16.77 -24.92 0.66
CA LEU A 60 18.05 -25.30 0.05
C LEU A 60 18.01 -25.18 -1.47
N THR A 61 18.96 -24.46 -2.04
CA THR A 61 19.19 -24.40 -3.48
C THR A 61 20.47 -25.16 -3.82
N SER A 62 20.37 -26.23 -4.61
CA SER A 62 21.54 -26.97 -5.10
C SER A 62 21.27 -27.53 -6.49
N SER A 63 22.28 -27.44 -7.35
CA SER A 63 22.30 -28.09 -8.67
C SER A 63 22.57 -29.59 -8.58
N GLU A 64 23.11 -30.08 -7.47
CA GLU A 64 23.44 -31.49 -7.25
C GLU A 64 22.21 -32.32 -6.87
N VAL A 65 21.18 -31.69 -6.30
CA VAL A 65 19.95 -32.33 -5.85
C VAL A 65 18.92 -32.28 -6.99
N SER A 66 18.44 -33.46 -7.41
CA SER A 66 17.40 -33.56 -8.44
C SER A 66 16.16 -32.75 -8.08
N ALA A 67 15.62 -32.02 -9.06
CA ALA A 67 14.36 -31.29 -8.94
C ALA A 67 13.20 -32.19 -8.48
N GLU A 68 13.21 -33.47 -8.88
CA GLU A 68 12.19 -34.45 -8.52
C GLU A 68 12.10 -34.68 -7.00
N MET A 69 13.22 -34.58 -6.27
CA MET A 69 13.23 -34.77 -4.83
C MET A 69 12.51 -33.63 -4.10
N PHE A 70 12.69 -32.38 -4.55
CA PHE A 70 11.95 -31.24 -4.02
C PHE A 70 10.46 -31.30 -4.36
N VAL A 71 10.12 -31.75 -5.57
CA VAL A 71 8.71 -31.95 -5.96
C VAL A 71 8.06 -33.04 -5.11
N LYS A 72 8.74 -34.18 -4.89
CA LYS A 72 8.27 -35.25 -4.01
C LYS A 72 8.07 -34.77 -2.57
N PHE A 73 9.06 -34.05 -2.03
CA PHE A 73 8.96 -33.42 -0.71
C PHE A 73 7.71 -32.53 -0.61
N PHE A 74 7.50 -31.65 -1.60
CA PHE A 74 6.36 -30.75 -1.64
C PHE A 74 5.02 -31.49 -1.66
N ILE A 75 4.86 -32.50 -2.53
CA ILE A 75 3.64 -33.30 -2.60
C ILE A 75 3.36 -33.99 -1.25
N MET A 76 4.37 -34.62 -0.65
CA MET A 76 4.24 -35.29 0.64
C MET A 76 3.84 -34.33 1.76
N PHE A 77 4.45 -33.14 1.78
CA PHE A 77 4.10 -32.11 2.74
C PHE A 77 2.67 -31.62 2.55
N MET A 78 2.26 -31.32 1.32
CA MET A 78 0.90 -30.85 1.02
C MET A 78 -0.17 -31.89 1.39
N GLU A 79 0.09 -33.18 1.15
CA GLU A 79 -0.82 -34.25 1.56
C GLU A 79 -1.02 -34.27 3.08
N GLN A 80 0.07 -34.14 3.86
CA GLN A 80 -0.02 -34.09 5.32
C GLN A 80 -0.63 -32.78 5.83
N LEU A 81 -0.32 -31.65 5.18
CA LEU A 81 -0.89 -30.34 5.53
C LEU A 81 -2.41 -30.39 5.42
N SER A 82 -2.96 -30.96 4.35
CA SER A 82 -4.42 -31.09 4.16
C SER A 82 -5.12 -31.93 5.24
N LYS A 83 -4.39 -32.83 5.91
CA LYS A 83 -4.89 -33.64 7.03
C LYS A 83 -4.83 -32.90 8.36
N VAL A 84 -3.80 -32.06 8.56
CA VAL A 84 -3.60 -31.27 9.78
C VAL A 84 -4.49 -30.01 9.78
N LEU A 85 -4.59 -29.35 8.63
CA LEU A 85 -5.36 -28.14 8.41
C LEU A 85 -6.28 -28.39 7.21
N GLY A 86 -7.53 -28.75 7.48
CA GLY A 86 -8.49 -29.04 6.41
C GLY A 86 -8.72 -27.83 5.51
N ARG A 87 -9.02 -28.07 4.24
CA ARG A 87 -9.17 -27.02 3.20
C ARG A 87 -10.24 -25.97 3.54
N ASP A 88 -11.31 -26.38 4.22
CA ASP A 88 -12.43 -25.50 4.60
C ASP A 88 -12.19 -24.77 5.93
N THR A 89 -11.02 -24.93 6.54
CA THR A 89 -10.72 -24.29 7.82
C THR A 89 -10.59 -22.78 7.65
N ASN A 90 -11.39 -22.03 8.40
CA ASN A 90 -11.22 -20.58 8.49
C ASN A 90 -9.98 -20.27 9.36
N ILE A 91 -8.83 -20.11 8.70
CA ILE A 91 -7.53 -19.85 9.33
C ILE A 91 -7.57 -18.58 10.20
N VAL A 92 -8.31 -17.55 9.79
CA VAL A 92 -8.42 -16.29 10.55
C VAL A 92 -9.04 -16.55 11.92
N VAL A 93 -10.19 -17.23 11.95
CA VAL A 93 -10.89 -17.56 13.21
C VAL A 93 -10.08 -18.55 14.05
N ALA A 94 -9.42 -19.53 13.42
CA ALA A 94 -8.57 -20.49 14.10
C ALA A 94 -7.36 -19.80 14.76
N TYR A 95 -6.77 -18.80 14.11
CA TYR A 95 -5.64 -18.04 14.66
C TYR A 95 -6.05 -17.16 15.85
N GLU A 96 -7.21 -16.50 15.78
CA GLU A 96 -7.73 -15.65 16.85
C GLU A 96 -8.01 -16.46 18.12
N LYS A 97 -8.64 -17.63 17.98
CA LYS A 97 -9.00 -18.54 19.08
C LYS A 97 -7.88 -19.50 19.49
N GLY A 98 -6.83 -19.58 18.69
CA GLY A 98 -5.73 -20.55 18.86
C GLY A 98 -4.81 -20.21 20.02
N SER A 99 -4.05 -21.22 20.45
CA SER A 99 -2.96 -21.07 21.42
C SER A 99 -1.76 -20.33 20.82
N ASN A 100 -0.79 -19.95 21.65
CA ASN A 100 0.48 -19.40 21.14
C ASN A 100 1.20 -20.38 20.21
N ASP A 101 1.14 -21.69 20.50
CA ASP A 101 1.72 -22.72 19.63
C ASP A 101 1.03 -22.79 18.26
N ASP A 102 -0.29 -22.56 18.20
CA ASP A 102 -1.04 -22.51 16.93
C ASP A 102 -0.70 -21.25 16.13
N ARG A 103 -0.47 -20.11 16.81
CA ARG A 103 -0.03 -18.87 16.17
C ARG A 103 1.38 -19.00 15.60
N ASP A 104 2.28 -19.61 16.36
CA ASP A 104 3.62 -19.96 15.91
C ASP A 104 3.57 -20.94 14.72
N PHE A 105 2.64 -21.89 14.75
CA PHE A 105 2.43 -22.82 13.64
C PHE A 105 2.07 -22.09 12.34
N ILE A 106 1.15 -21.13 12.38
CA ILE A 106 0.79 -20.35 11.18
C ILE A 106 1.97 -19.53 10.66
N LEU A 107 2.79 -18.94 11.54
CA LEU A 107 3.99 -18.22 11.13
C LEU A 107 5.04 -19.17 10.52
N ASN A 108 5.32 -20.31 11.16
CA ASN A 108 6.25 -21.32 10.65
C ASN A 108 5.78 -21.90 9.31
N LEU A 109 4.46 -22.09 9.15
CA LEU A 109 3.86 -22.53 7.91
C LEU A 109 4.04 -21.47 6.81
N ALA A 110 3.75 -20.20 7.11
CA ALA A 110 3.97 -19.11 6.16
C ALA A 110 5.43 -19.10 5.67
N MET A 111 6.40 -19.15 6.60
CA MET A 111 7.82 -19.19 6.28
C MET A 111 8.21 -20.39 5.42
N LEU A 112 7.76 -21.62 5.77
CA LEU A 112 8.03 -22.81 4.95
C LEU A 112 7.51 -22.62 3.51
N LEU A 113 6.24 -22.23 3.38
CA LEU A 113 5.60 -22.12 2.07
C LEU A 113 6.27 -21.05 1.21
N THR A 114 6.52 -19.86 1.77
CA THR A 114 7.14 -18.77 1.02
C THR A 114 8.59 -19.08 0.68
N SER A 115 9.38 -19.65 1.60
CA SER A 115 10.79 -20.00 1.35
C SER A 115 10.91 -21.08 0.28
N PHE A 116 10.07 -22.12 0.34
CA PHE A 116 10.07 -23.18 -0.66
C PHE A 116 9.66 -22.65 -2.04
N LEU A 117 8.54 -21.92 -2.11
CA LEU A 117 8.04 -21.40 -3.38
C LEU A 117 9.00 -20.38 -3.99
N HIS A 118 9.66 -19.54 -3.18
CA HIS A 118 10.65 -18.59 -3.68
C HIS A 118 11.76 -19.28 -4.51
N ASN A 119 12.20 -20.46 -4.09
CA ASN A 119 13.31 -21.18 -4.72
C ASN A 119 12.88 -22.22 -5.76
N HIS A 120 11.65 -22.73 -5.66
CA HIS A 120 11.25 -23.93 -6.39
C HIS A 120 9.90 -23.80 -7.13
N LEU A 121 9.27 -22.63 -7.16
CA LEU A 121 7.98 -22.41 -7.83
C LEU A 121 7.96 -22.92 -9.28
N SER A 122 8.97 -22.57 -10.08
CA SER A 122 9.04 -22.98 -11.50
C SER A 122 9.01 -24.50 -11.68
N LYS A 123 9.63 -25.25 -10.76
CA LYS A 123 9.69 -26.71 -10.78
C LYS A 123 8.32 -27.32 -10.46
N VAL A 124 7.66 -26.85 -9.39
CA VAL A 124 6.36 -27.39 -8.96
C VAL A 124 5.23 -26.96 -9.88
N GLU A 125 5.30 -25.77 -10.47
CA GLU A 125 4.28 -25.24 -11.37
C GLU A 125 4.20 -26.04 -12.68
N MET A 126 5.32 -26.56 -13.19
CA MET A 126 5.34 -27.41 -14.38
C MET A 126 4.80 -28.82 -14.12
N VAL A 127 5.14 -29.41 -12.97
CA VAL A 127 4.91 -30.84 -12.69
C VAL A 127 3.61 -31.08 -11.92
N GLN A 128 3.22 -30.18 -11.01
CA GLN A 128 2.12 -30.35 -10.07
C GLN A 128 1.27 -29.08 -9.93
N ARG A 129 0.56 -28.72 -11.00
CA ARG A 129 -0.36 -27.58 -11.00
C ARG A 129 -1.43 -27.63 -9.89
N PRO A 130 -2.10 -28.77 -9.61
CA PRO A 130 -3.13 -28.82 -8.56
C PRO A 130 -2.59 -28.51 -7.16
N ALA A 131 -1.46 -29.11 -6.79
CA ALA A 131 -0.82 -28.85 -5.50
C ALA A 131 -0.27 -27.41 -5.41
N THR A 132 0.17 -26.85 -6.54
CA THR A 132 0.60 -25.45 -6.64
C THR A 132 -0.58 -24.49 -6.37
N LEU A 133 -1.77 -24.73 -6.91
CA LEU A 133 -2.94 -23.92 -6.56
C LEU A 133 -3.33 -24.09 -5.09
N GLU A 134 -3.31 -25.31 -4.58
CA GLU A 134 -3.67 -25.60 -3.20
C GLU A 134 -2.77 -24.86 -2.20
N VAL A 135 -1.46 -24.84 -2.41
CA VAL A 135 -0.55 -24.09 -1.52
C VAL A 135 -0.81 -22.59 -1.57
N HIS A 136 -1.12 -22.04 -2.75
CA HIS A 136 -1.45 -20.62 -2.89
C HIS A 136 -2.80 -20.28 -2.25
N HIS A 137 -3.76 -21.20 -2.24
CA HIS A 137 -4.99 -21.04 -1.47
C HIS A 137 -4.69 -20.94 0.03
N TYR A 138 -3.88 -21.85 0.61
CA TYR A 138 -3.45 -21.73 2.01
C TYR A 138 -2.74 -20.40 2.26
N LEU A 139 -1.80 -20.02 1.42
CA LEU A 139 -1.04 -18.78 1.60
C LEU A 139 -1.94 -17.53 1.52
N SER A 140 -2.93 -17.52 0.62
CA SER A 140 -3.90 -16.43 0.51
C SER A 140 -4.77 -16.32 1.78
N ALA A 141 -5.17 -17.45 2.36
CA ALA A 141 -5.92 -17.49 3.61
C ALA A 141 -5.06 -17.07 4.82
N ILE A 142 -3.79 -17.49 4.87
CA ILE A 142 -2.82 -17.08 5.89
C ILE A 142 -2.57 -15.57 5.83
N THR A 143 -2.54 -14.98 4.64
CA THR A 143 -2.33 -13.53 4.44
C THR A 143 -3.41 -12.67 5.11
N LEU A 144 -4.63 -13.22 5.30
CA LEU A 144 -5.75 -12.55 5.97
C LEU A 144 -5.64 -12.53 7.50
N VAL A 145 -4.73 -13.32 8.09
CA VAL A 145 -4.53 -13.39 9.54
C VAL A 145 -4.03 -12.06 10.09
N ASN A 146 -4.65 -11.55 11.16
CA ASN A 146 -4.29 -10.28 11.80
C ASN A 146 -2.98 -10.35 12.62
N ASN A 147 -1.86 -10.59 11.94
CA ASN A 147 -0.51 -10.55 12.48
C ASN A 147 0.42 -9.83 11.49
N ASN A 148 1.28 -8.93 11.98
CA ASN A 148 2.13 -8.08 11.14
C ASN A 148 3.32 -8.85 10.53
N GLU A 149 3.90 -9.78 11.28
CA GLU A 149 5.05 -10.59 10.83
C GLU A 149 4.62 -11.59 9.76
N VAL A 150 3.51 -12.32 10.00
CA VAL A 150 2.92 -13.24 9.01
C VAL A 150 2.61 -12.50 7.72
N PHE A 151 1.99 -11.32 7.82
CA PHE A 151 1.65 -10.51 6.66
C PHE A 151 2.89 -10.05 5.89
N LYS A 152 3.95 -9.64 6.59
CA LYS A 152 5.22 -9.23 5.97
C LYS A 152 5.85 -10.37 5.18
N VAL A 153 5.91 -11.58 5.77
CA VAL A 153 6.45 -12.78 5.10
C VAL A 153 5.64 -13.10 3.84
N CYS A 154 4.31 -13.10 3.93
CA CYS A 154 3.45 -13.33 2.77
C CYS A 154 3.57 -12.23 1.71
N LEU A 155 3.63 -10.96 2.12
CA LEU A 155 3.70 -9.82 1.20
C LEU A 155 4.97 -9.85 0.35
N GLU A 156 6.12 -10.20 0.95
CA GLU A 156 7.37 -10.34 0.20
C GLU A 156 7.25 -11.38 -0.92
N TYR A 157 6.61 -12.51 -0.62
CA TYR A 157 6.33 -13.52 -1.62
C TYR A 157 5.37 -13.02 -2.70
N TRP A 158 4.26 -12.39 -2.31
CA TRP A 158 3.26 -11.89 -3.26
C TRP A 158 3.81 -10.81 -4.18
N ASN A 159 4.69 -9.94 -3.68
CA ASN A 159 5.40 -8.95 -4.46
C ASN A 159 6.22 -9.61 -5.57
N LYS A 160 7.08 -10.59 -5.21
CA LYS A 160 7.92 -11.32 -6.17
C LYS A 160 7.10 -12.12 -7.19
N LEU A 161 6.00 -12.73 -6.76
CA LEU A 161 5.12 -13.46 -7.68
C LEU A 161 4.39 -12.51 -8.63
N ALA A 162 3.84 -11.40 -8.12
CA ALA A 162 3.16 -10.40 -8.94
C ALA A 162 4.12 -9.75 -9.96
N ASP A 163 5.35 -9.45 -9.54
CA ASP A 163 6.42 -8.96 -10.41
C ASP A 163 6.76 -9.97 -11.53
N SER A 164 6.92 -11.25 -11.18
CA SER A 164 7.18 -12.31 -12.16
C SER A 164 6.04 -12.49 -13.16
N LEU A 165 4.79 -12.37 -12.72
CA LEU A 165 3.62 -12.46 -13.60
C LEU A 165 3.46 -11.23 -14.49
N TYR A 166 3.82 -10.05 -13.97
CA TYR A 166 3.74 -8.79 -14.71
C TYR A 166 4.76 -8.73 -15.87
N HIS A 167 5.96 -9.25 -15.65
CA HIS A 167 7.02 -9.29 -16.67
C HIS A 167 6.91 -10.47 -17.65
N GLU A 168 5.91 -11.35 -17.50
CA GLU A 168 5.72 -12.46 -18.42
C GLU A 168 5.12 -11.95 -19.74
N PRO A 169 5.67 -12.32 -20.91
CA PRO A 169 5.11 -11.92 -22.17
C PRO A 169 3.68 -12.48 -22.32
N PRO A 170 2.73 -11.72 -22.88
CA PRO A 170 1.45 -12.28 -23.28
C PRO A 170 1.71 -13.44 -24.24
N ALA A 171 0.93 -14.51 -24.12
CA ALA A 171 1.06 -15.66 -25.02
C ALA A 171 1.08 -15.15 -26.46
N GLU A 172 2.12 -15.51 -27.23
CA GLU A 172 2.21 -15.09 -28.62
C GLU A 172 0.90 -15.44 -29.31
N THR A 173 0.15 -14.40 -29.71
CA THR A 173 -0.92 -14.54 -30.67
C THR A 173 -0.28 -15.13 -31.92
N PHE A 174 -0.47 -16.43 -32.14
CA PHE A 174 -0.26 -17.04 -33.45
C PHE A 174 -0.90 -16.11 -34.49
N PRO A 175 -0.19 -15.71 -35.56
CA PRO A 175 -0.74 -14.81 -36.56
C PRO A 175 -1.64 -15.60 -37.51
N GLN A 176 -2.76 -16.14 -37.02
CA GLN A 176 -3.86 -16.58 -37.86
C GLN A 176 -5.20 -16.29 -37.18
N SER A 177 -6.08 -15.65 -37.94
CA SER A 177 -7.48 -15.28 -37.64
C SER A 177 -7.71 -14.07 -36.70
N SER A 178 -7.41 -12.88 -37.22
CA SER A 178 -8.39 -11.79 -37.13
C SER A 178 -9.75 -12.32 -37.61
N LEU A 179 -10.80 -12.13 -36.81
CA LEU A 179 -12.24 -12.35 -37.06
C LEU A 179 -12.96 -13.31 -36.09
N MET A 180 -12.72 -13.21 -34.78
CA MET A 180 -13.71 -13.64 -33.80
C MET A 180 -14.01 -12.53 -32.80
N LEU A 181 -15.23 -12.02 -32.96
CA LEU A 181 -16.00 -11.06 -32.20
C LEU A 181 -15.90 -11.31 -30.68
N GLY A 182 -15.35 -10.37 -29.93
CA GLY A 182 -15.34 -10.44 -28.45
C GLY A 182 -14.74 -9.18 -27.85
N ASN A 183 -15.60 -8.33 -27.30
CA ASN A 183 -15.31 -7.01 -26.75
C ASN A 183 -14.54 -7.05 -25.41
N ASN A 184 -13.50 -7.88 -25.28
CA ASN A 184 -12.66 -7.95 -24.09
C ASN A 184 -11.56 -6.90 -24.17
N ARG A 185 -11.81 -5.73 -23.58
CA ARG A 185 -10.80 -4.70 -23.27
C ARG A 185 -9.85 -5.14 -22.13
N GLY A 186 -9.60 -6.43 -21.99
CA GLY A 186 -8.64 -6.97 -21.03
C GLY A 186 -7.24 -6.93 -21.62
N ASN A 187 -6.26 -6.52 -20.81
CA ASN A 187 -4.84 -6.69 -21.12
C ASN A 187 -4.61 -8.17 -21.53
N PRO A 188 -3.87 -8.48 -22.61
CA PRO A 188 -3.66 -9.87 -23.03
C PRO A 188 -2.98 -10.64 -21.87
N GLN A 189 -3.74 -11.53 -21.22
CA GLN A 189 -3.28 -12.22 -20.02
C GLN A 189 -2.35 -13.39 -20.40
N SER A 190 -1.24 -13.52 -19.69
CA SER A 190 -0.36 -14.68 -19.83
C SER A 190 -1.07 -15.96 -19.32
N PRO A 191 -0.67 -17.16 -19.80
CA PRO A 191 -1.24 -18.41 -19.31
C PRO A 191 -1.07 -18.62 -17.80
N ARG A 192 0.04 -18.15 -17.20
CA ARG A 192 0.22 -18.16 -15.74
C ARG A 192 -0.66 -17.11 -15.06
N GLY A 193 -0.87 -15.95 -15.69
CA GLY A 193 -1.81 -14.93 -15.22
C GLY A 193 -3.23 -15.47 -15.06
N ILE A 194 -3.72 -16.23 -16.06
CA ILE A 194 -5.02 -16.91 -15.99
C ILE A 194 -5.02 -17.96 -14.87
N PHE A 195 -3.94 -18.73 -14.74
CA PHE A 195 -3.80 -19.77 -13.73
C PHE A 195 -3.89 -19.22 -12.29
N TYR A 196 -3.31 -18.05 -12.02
CA TYR A 196 -3.33 -17.42 -10.70
C TYR A 196 -4.46 -16.40 -10.50
N ALA A 197 -5.34 -16.18 -11.47
CA ALA A 197 -6.31 -15.08 -11.45
C ALA A 197 -7.16 -15.02 -10.17
N GLU A 198 -7.73 -16.15 -9.73
CA GLU A 198 -8.55 -16.20 -8.51
C GLU A 198 -7.72 -15.91 -7.23
N ILE A 199 -6.50 -16.44 -7.17
CA ILE A 199 -5.57 -16.19 -6.07
C ILE A 199 -5.19 -14.71 -6.02
N MET A 200 -4.85 -14.12 -7.17
CA MET A 200 -4.47 -12.71 -7.25
C MET A 200 -5.62 -11.80 -6.82
N SER A 201 -6.87 -12.13 -7.17
CA SER A 201 -8.04 -11.39 -6.68
C SER A 201 -8.15 -11.45 -5.14
N LYS A 202 -7.96 -12.63 -4.52
CA LYS A 202 -7.92 -12.77 -3.04
C LYS A 202 -6.79 -11.96 -2.42
N VAL A 203 -5.61 -11.95 -3.04
CA VAL A 203 -4.45 -11.18 -2.59
C VAL A 203 -4.71 -9.67 -2.69
N ARG A 204 -5.33 -9.18 -3.79
CA ARG A 204 -5.77 -7.78 -3.92
C ARG A 204 -6.66 -7.37 -2.75
N VAL A 205 -7.68 -8.18 -2.42
CA VAL A 205 -8.55 -7.93 -1.27
C VAL A 205 -7.76 -7.85 0.03
N ALA A 206 -6.81 -8.77 0.26
CA ALA A 206 -6.01 -8.80 1.47
C ALA A 206 -5.09 -7.57 1.61
N VAL A 207 -4.36 -7.22 0.55
CA VAL A 207 -3.41 -6.09 0.54
C VAL A 207 -4.17 -4.75 0.68
N VAL A 208 -5.28 -4.57 -0.05
CA VAL A 208 -6.14 -3.37 0.09
C VAL A 208 -6.69 -3.23 1.52
N SER A 209 -7.11 -4.34 2.15
CA SER A 209 -7.70 -4.29 3.50
C SER A 209 -6.69 -3.96 4.59
N ARG A 210 -5.39 -4.12 4.33
CA ARG A 210 -4.32 -4.00 5.32
C ARG A 210 -3.30 -2.92 4.97
N MET A 211 -3.63 -2.05 4.03
CA MET A 211 -2.73 -0.99 3.58
C MET A 211 -2.16 -0.21 4.76
N ARG A 212 -0.86 0.03 4.73
CA ARG A 212 -0.18 0.84 5.73
C ARG A 212 -0.39 2.32 5.48
N LYS A 213 -0.27 3.10 6.56
CA LYS A 213 -0.43 4.54 6.51
C LYS A 213 0.70 5.16 5.66
N PRO A 214 0.38 5.97 4.64
CA PRO A 214 1.37 6.73 3.88
C PRO A 214 1.93 7.89 4.73
N LYS A 215 3.12 8.38 4.37
CA LYS A 215 3.76 9.49 5.10
C LYS A 215 2.99 10.81 5.03
N GLU A 216 2.20 11.00 3.98
CA GLU A 216 1.41 12.22 3.75
C GLU A 216 0.18 12.34 4.67
N VAL A 217 -0.21 11.26 5.36
CA VAL A 217 -1.34 11.28 6.31
C VAL A 217 -0.81 11.49 7.72
N LEU A 218 -1.14 12.64 8.30
CA LEU A 218 -0.61 13.10 9.58
C LEU A 218 -1.55 12.83 10.76
N ILE A 219 -2.83 12.58 10.51
CA ILE A 219 -3.84 12.33 11.54
C ILE A 219 -3.88 10.82 11.84
N VAL A 220 -3.69 10.45 13.10
CA VAL A 220 -3.69 9.07 13.59
C VAL A 220 -4.52 8.93 14.87
N GLU A 221 -5.04 7.73 15.10
CA GLU A 221 -5.70 7.35 16.35
C GLU A 221 -4.64 6.88 17.34
N ASP A 222 -4.61 7.48 18.54
CA ASP A 222 -3.69 7.09 19.62
C ASP A 222 -4.20 5.88 20.41
N GLU A 223 -3.46 5.45 21.45
CA GLU A 223 -3.84 4.31 22.30
C GLU A 223 -5.14 4.53 23.09
N ASN A 224 -5.54 5.79 23.27
CA ASN A 224 -6.77 6.17 23.97
C ASN A 224 -7.98 6.26 23.02
N GLY A 225 -7.77 6.10 21.71
CA GLY A 225 -8.80 6.27 20.69
C GLY A 225 -9.04 7.73 20.28
N GLU A 226 -8.15 8.64 20.67
CA GLU A 226 -8.20 10.05 20.30
C GLU A 226 -7.40 10.31 19.02
N LEU A 227 -7.91 11.19 18.17
CA LEU A 227 -7.24 11.57 16.93
C LEU A 227 -6.21 12.66 17.21
N VAL A 228 -4.95 12.33 16.97
CA VAL A 228 -3.79 13.20 17.20
C VAL A 228 -2.99 13.40 15.92
N ARG A 229 -2.17 14.45 15.91
CA ARG A 229 -1.20 14.72 14.85
C ARG A 229 0.09 13.94 15.13
N GLU A 230 0.48 13.07 14.20
CA GLU A 230 1.78 12.40 14.23
C GLU A 230 2.88 13.37 13.77
N THR A 231 3.88 13.59 14.61
CA THR A 231 4.99 14.52 14.35
C THR A 231 6.22 13.85 13.76
N LEU A 232 6.43 12.57 14.07
CA LEU A 232 7.59 11.79 13.64
C LEU A 232 7.14 10.55 12.90
N PRO A 233 7.57 10.36 11.64
CA PRO A 233 7.14 9.20 10.86
C PRO A 233 7.82 7.92 11.33
N ASP A 234 7.04 6.85 11.50
CA ASP A 234 7.58 5.50 11.69
C ASP A 234 8.23 4.99 10.38
N THR A 235 9.56 4.84 10.41
CA THR A 235 10.36 4.40 9.27
C THR A 235 10.02 2.95 8.85
N ALA A 236 9.74 2.06 9.80
CA ALA A 236 9.37 0.68 9.48
C ALA A 236 7.99 0.61 8.81
N ASN A 237 7.05 1.45 9.25
CA ASN A 237 5.74 1.58 8.61
C ASN A 237 5.84 2.14 7.19
N ILE A 238 6.71 3.14 6.96
CA ILE A 238 6.95 3.69 5.62
C ILE A 238 7.52 2.63 4.67
N GLU A 239 8.49 1.84 5.13
CA GLU A 239 9.08 0.81 4.26
C GLU A 239 8.07 -0.26 3.90
N MET A 240 7.25 -0.68 4.87
CA MET A 240 6.14 -1.59 4.62
C MET A 240 5.13 -0.99 3.63
N TYR A 241 4.79 0.30 3.76
CA TYR A 241 3.92 1.00 2.81
C TYR A 241 4.48 0.96 1.38
N LYS A 242 5.79 1.21 1.18
CA LYS A 242 6.42 1.14 -0.15
C LYS A 242 6.28 -0.24 -0.77
N GLN A 243 6.57 -1.29 -0.01
CA GLN A 243 6.45 -2.68 -0.48
C GLN A 243 5.00 -3.04 -0.83
N MET A 244 4.03 -2.61 -0.01
CA MET A 244 2.61 -2.81 -0.30
C MET A 244 2.18 -2.06 -1.55
N ARG A 245 2.63 -0.81 -1.72
CA ARG A 245 2.35 0.02 -2.89
C ARG A 245 2.87 -0.64 -4.16
N GLU A 246 4.12 -1.06 -4.18
CA GLU A 246 4.71 -1.77 -5.32
C GLU A 246 3.91 -3.03 -5.67
N THR A 247 3.56 -3.83 -4.65
CA THR A 247 2.74 -5.03 -4.85
C THR A 247 1.37 -4.70 -5.45
N LEU A 248 0.69 -3.65 -4.96
CA LEU A 248 -0.59 -3.20 -5.52
C LEU A 248 -0.44 -2.69 -6.94
N ILE A 249 0.66 -2.02 -7.29
CA ILE A 249 0.93 -1.56 -8.65
C ILE A 249 1.00 -2.78 -9.59
N PHE A 250 1.78 -3.81 -9.26
CA PHE A 250 1.83 -5.04 -10.08
C PHE A 250 0.45 -5.71 -10.18
N LEU A 251 -0.23 -5.90 -9.05
CA LEU A 251 -1.56 -6.52 -9.04
C LEU A 251 -2.60 -5.74 -9.83
N THR A 252 -2.48 -4.41 -9.89
CA THR A 252 -3.35 -3.53 -10.68
C THR A 252 -3.07 -3.69 -12.17
N HIS A 253 -1.81 -3.76 -12.58
CA HIS A 253 -1.48 -4.00 -13.99
C HIS A 253 -1.90 -5.39 -14.50
N LEU A 254 -1.87 -6.41 -13.62
CA LEU A 254 -2.33 -7.76 -13.96
C LEU A 254 -3.84 -7.82 -14.24
N ASP A 255 -4.65 -7.06 -13.50
CA ASP A 255 -6.10 -6.95 -13.72
C ASP A 255 -6.63 -5.61 -13.18
N PRO A 256 -6.68 -4.57 -14.03
CA PRO A 256 -7.17 -3.26 -13.64
C PRO A 256 -8.65 -3.26 -13.27
N GLU A 257 -9.46 -4.12 -13.91
CA GLU A 257 -10.91 -4.17 -13.71
C GLU A 257 -11.25 -4.78 -12.35
N ASP A 258 -10.63 -5.91 -12.00
CA ASP A 258 -10.81 -6.56 -10.69
C ASP A 258 -10.36 -5.64 -9.55
N MET A 259 -9.22 -4.95 -9.71
CA MET A 259 -8.74 -4.00 -8.69
C MET A 259 -9.73 -2.86 -8.46
N GLN A 260 -10.20 -2.21 -9.53
CA GLN A 260 -11.18 -1.13 -9.43
C GLN A 260 -12.49 -1.63 -8.80
N LYS A 261 -12.97 -2.80 -9.21
CA LYS A 261 -14.17 -3.43 -8.66
C LYS A 261 -14.04 -3.66 -7.15
N ILE A 262 -12.94 -4.25 -6.69
CA ILE A 262 -12.68 -4.51 -5.26
C ILE A 262 -12.70 -3.21 -4.45
N MET A 263 -12.01 -2.17 -4.93
CA MET A 263 -11.93 -0.88 -4.23
C MET A 263 -13.30 -0.17 -4.20
N ILE A 264 -14.04 -0.16 -5.30
CA ILE A 264 -15.38 0.45 -5.38
C ILE A 264 -16.39 -0.30 -4.51
N GLU A 265 -16.37 -1.64 -4.51
CA GLU A 265 -17.26 -2.44 -3.66
C GLU A 265 -16.99 -2.20 -2.18
N LYS A 266 -15.72 -2.13 -1.78
CA LYS A 266 -15.33 -1.76 -0.41
C LYS A 266 -15.77 -0.35 -0.05
N LEU A 267 -15.63 0.63 -0.95
CA LEU A 267 -16.06 2.00 -0.72
C LEU A 267 -17.58 2.07 -0.52
N LYS A 268 -18.35 1.38 -1.38
CA LYS A 268 -19.81 1.29 -1.25
C LYS A 268 -20.24 0.68 0.08
N LYS A 269 -19.50 -0.31 0.61
CA LYS A 269 -19.79 -0.88 1.95
C LYS A 269 -19.57 0.16 3.05
N GLN A 270 -18.48 0.95 2.97
CA GLN A 270 -18.25 2.06 3.90
C GLN A 270 -19.38 3.11 3.84
N CYS A 271 -19.92 3.42 2.65
CA CYS A 271 -21.04 4.37 2.51
C CYS A 271 -22.39 3.83 3.06
N LYS A 272 -22.61 2.51 3.02
CA LYS A 272 -23.88 1.87 3.35
C LYS A 272 -24.09 1.57 4.84
N GLY A 273 -23.03 1.35 5.62
CA GLY A 273 -23.18 1.10 7.06
C GLY A 273 -21.97 0.51 7.78
N ASP A 274 -21.01 -0.11 7.07
CA ASP A 274 -19.82 -0.72 7.68
C ASP A 274 -18.70 0.31 7.96
N TRP A 275 -19.09 1.56 8.17
CA TRP A 275 -18.15 2.66 8.30
C TRP A 275 -17.29 2.51 9.56
N THR A 276 -15.97 2.54 9.38
CA THR A 276 -14.98 2.59 10.46
C THR A 276 -13.82 3.47 10.03
N TRP A 277 -13.16 4.17 10.97
CA TRP A 277 -11.96 4.97 10.65
C TRP A 277 -10.89 4.13 9.98
N LYS A 278 -10.56 2.99 10.59
CA LYS A 278 -9.58 2.03 10.06
C LYS A 278 -9.95 1.52 8.67
N GLY A 279 -11.20 1.12 8.45
CA GLY A 279 -11.65 0.57 7.18
C GLY A 279 -11.64 1.59 6.04
N LEU A 280 -12.02 2.84 6.31
CA LEU A 280 -11.94 3.93 5.35
C LEU A 280 -10.49 4.32 5.05
N ASN A 281 -9.68 4.48 6.09
CA ASN A 281 -8.27 4.83 5.99
C ASN A 281 -7.49 3.85 5.11
N THR A 282 -7.52 2.54 5.43
CA THR A 282 -6.77 1.54 4.66
C THR A 282 -7.21 1.48 3.20
N LEU A 283 -8.51 1.64 2.94
CA LEU A 283 -9.04 1.70 1.57
C LEU A 283 -8.52 2.94 0.82
N CYS A 284 -8.62 4.13 1.42
CA CYS A 284 -8.19 5.37 0.77
C CYS A 284 -6.67 5.41 0.57
N TRP A 285 -5.89 4.85 1.49
CA TRP A 285 -4.45 4.67 1.34
C TRP A 285 -4.12 3.76 0.16
N ALA A 286 -4.85 2.65 0.01
CA ALA A 286 -4.69 1.74 -1.11
C ALA A 286 -5.06 2.41 -2.44
N ILE A 287 -6.18 3.14 -2.48
CA ILE A 287 -6.61 3.93 -3.65
C ILE A 287 -5.50 4.90 -4.06
N GLY A 288 -5.01 5.76 -3.17
CA GLY A 288 -3.95 6.70 -3.51
C GLY A 288 -2.64 6.04 -3.93
N SER A 289 -2.35 4.82 -3.45
CA SER A 289 -1.10 4.13 -3.75
C SER A 289 -0.98 3.63 -5.20
N ILE A 290 -2.11 3.36 -5.87
CA ILE A 290 -2.17 2.86 -7.27
C ILE A 290 -2.19 3.99 -8.31
N SER A 291 -2.02 5.24 -7.91
CA SER A 291 -1.96 6.37 -8.83
C SER A 291 -0.97 6.13 -9.97
N GLY A 292 -1.40 6.40 -11.21
CA GLY A 292 -0.60 6.19 -12.42
C GLY A 292 -0.55 4.74 -12.93
N SER A 293 -1.18 3.78 -12.26
CA SER A 293 -1.20 2.36 -12.68
C SER A 293 -2.37 2.02 -13.62
N LEU A 294 -3.31 2.94 -13.79
CA LEU A 294 -4.45 2.81 -14.68
C LEU A 294 -4.24 3.63 -15.96
N LEU A 295 -4.94 3.28 -17.03
CA LEU A 295 -5.05 4.14 -18.21
C LEU A 295 -5.75 5.45 -17.84
N GLU A 296 -5.47 6.54 -18.58
CA GLU A 296 -5.97 7.87 -18.23
C GLU A 296 -7.50 7.96 -18.17
N GLU A 297 -8.21 7.32 -19.12
CA GLU A 297 -9.68 7.30 -19.12
C GLU A 297 -10.26 6.50 -17.94
N ASP A 298 -9.66 5.35 -17.64
CA ASP A 298 -10.11 4.49 -16.53
C ASP A 298 -9.80 5.14 -15.18
N GLU A 299 -8.61 5.72 -15.03
CA GLU A 299 -8.21 6.49 -13.84
C GLU A 299 -9.18 7.64 -13.59
N LYS A 300 -9.53 8.38 -14.65
CA LYS A 300 -10.51 9.47 -14.55
C LYS A 300 -11.85 8.97 -14.02
N ASN A 301 -12.41 7.92 -14.62
CA ASN A 301 -13.72 7.40 -14.21
C ASN A 301 -13.69 6.87 -12.77
N PHE A 302 -12.60 6.18 -12.42
CA PHE A 302 -12.35 5.66 -11.09
C PHE A 302 -12.26 6.77 -10.04
N VAL A 303 -11.39 7.76 -10.24
CA VAL A 303 -11.16 8.86 -9.30
C VAL A 303 -12.41 9.73 -9.10
N VAL A 304 -13.14 10.04 -10.18
CA VAL A 304 -14.42 10.78 -10.08
C VAL A 304 -15.43 10.03 -9.20
N THR A 305 -15.52 8.71 -9.38
CA THR A 305 -16.42 7.86 -8.59
C THR A 305 -16.01 7.86 -7.11
N VAL A 306 -14.73 7.64 -6.83
CA VAL A 306 -14.19 7.62 -5.47
C VAL A 306 -14.44 8.93 -4.74
N ILE A 307 -14.07 10.07 -5.35
CA ILE A 307 -14.18 11.36 -4.65
C ILE A 307 -15.64 11.75 -4.43
N ARG A 308 -16.54 11.46 -5.38
CA ARG A 308 -17.97 11.72 -5.21
C ARG A 308 -18.55 10.93 -4.02
N GLU A 309 -18.22 9.65 -3.90
CA GLU A 309 -18.66 8.80 -2.80
C GLU A 309 -18.09 9.28 -1.45
N LEU A 310 -16.82 9.69 -1.40
CA LEU A 310 -16.19 10.24 -0.19
C LEU A 310 -16.80 11.59 0.23
N LEU A 311 -17.10 12.49 -0.71
CA LEU A 311 -17.80 13.75 -0.41
C LEU A 311 -19.21 13.48 0.12
N THR A 312 -19.94 12.55 -0.50
CA THR A 312 -21.27 12.12 -0.03
C THR A 312 -21.19 11.53 1.39
N LEU A 313 -20.16 10.74 1.68
CA LEU A 313 -19.91 10.21 3.01
C LEU A 313 -19.60 11.32 4.02
N CYS A 314 -18.83 12.34 3.63
CA CYS A 314 -18.50 13.51 4.47
C CYS A 314 -19.74 14.33 4.85
N GLU A 315 -20.71 14.44 3.95
CA GLU A 315 -21.99 15.11 4.22
C GLU A 315 -22.91 14.26 5.12
N LYS A 316 -22.92 12.94 4.94
CA LYS A 316 -23.77 12.00 5.69
C LYS A 316 -23.30 11.80 7.13
N ILE A 317 -21.99 11.66 7.34
CA ILE A 317 -21.42 11.35 8.66
C ILE A 317 -21.24 12.63 9.48
N ARG A 318 -21.73 12.61 10.72
CA ARG A 318 -21.62 13.71 11.67
C ARG A 318 -20.44 13.48 12.63
N GLY A 319 -19.98 14.54 13.28
CA GLY A 319 -18.86 14.50 14.24
C GLY A 319 -17.58 15.12 13.66
N LYS A 320 -16.87 15.91 14.48
CA LYS A 320 -15.66 16.62 14.05
C LYS A 320 -14.55 15.64 13.66
N ASP A 321 -14.32 14.64 14.51
CA ASP A 321 -13.34 13.56 14.32
C ASP A 321 -13.60 12.80 13.01
N ASN A 322 -14.85 12.41 12.80
CA ASN A 322 -15.26 11.67 11.60
C ASN A 322 -15.03 12.49 10.33
N LYS A 323 -15.35 13.78 10.36
CA LYS A 323 -15.10 14.69 9.25
C LYS A 323 -13.62 14.90 9.00
N ALA A 324 -12.80 14.99 10.05
CA ALA A 324 -11.35 15.09 9.92
C ALA A 324 -10.76 13.83 9.25
N VAL A 325 -11.22 12.63 9.62
CA VAL A 325 -10.80 11.38 8.98
C VAL A 325 -11.24 11.31 7.51
N ILE A 326 -12.45 11.73 7.17
CA ILE A 326 -12.89 11.72 5.76
C ILE A 326 -12.14 12.78 4.94
N ALA A 327 -11.96 13.98 5.49
CA ALA A 327 -11.21 15.06 4.84
C ALA A 327 -9.75 14.68 4.60
N SER A 328 -9.07 14.06 5.58
CA SER A 328 -7.69 13.61 5.45
C SER A 328 -7.52 12.59 4.32
N ASN A 329 -8.46 11.66 4.17
CA ASN A 329 -8.47 10.69 3.09
C ASN A 329 -8.75 11.32 1.72
N ILE A 330 -9.67 12.28 1.63
CA ILE A 330 -9.93 13.03 0.40
C ILE A 330 -8.67 13.81 0.00
N MET A 331 -8.06 14.57 0.92
CA MET A 331 -6.83 15.34 0.69
C MET A 331 -5.68 14.45 0.22
N TYR A 332 -5.49 13.30 0.87
CA TYR A 332 -4.50 12.32 0.45
C TYR A 332 -4.73 11.85 -0.98
N ILE A 333 -5.95 11.40 -1.32
CA ILE A 333 -6.27 10.89 -2.66
C ILE A 333 -6.04 11.98 -3.71
N VAL A 334 -6.62 13.18 -3.56
CA VAL A 334 -6.44 14.25 -4.55
C VAL A 334 -4.97 14.63 -4.74
N GLY A 335 -4.18 14.62 -3.66
CA GLY A 335 -2.74 14.86 -3.72
C GLY A 335 -1.95 13.76 -4.43
N GLN A 336 -2.47 12.54 -4.57
CA GLN A 336 -1.81 11.47 -5.31
C GLN A 336 -2.13 11.46 -6.81
N TYR A 337 -3.19 12.13 -7.28
CA TYR A 337 -3.66 12.04 -8.68
C TYR A 337 -3.49 13.34 -9.49
N PRO A 338 -2.25 13.84 -9.73
CA PRO A 338 -2.02 15.07 -10.48
C PRO A 338 -2.46 14.98 -11.94
N ARG A 339 -2.31 13.82 -12.59
CA ARG A 339 -2.72 13.61 -14.00
C ARG A 339 -4.21 13.93 -14.18
N PHE A 340 -5.05 13.41 -13.29
CA PHE A 340 -6.47 13.73 -13.25
C PHE A 340 -6.74 15.23 -13.02
N LEU A 341 -6.05 15.86 -12.05
CA LEU A 341 -6.22 17.28 -11.77
C LEU A 341 -5.83 18.17 -12.97
N LEU A 342 -4.76 17.84 -13.69
CA LEU A 342 -4.30 18.54 -14.88
C LEU A 342 -5.33 18.48 -16.03
N ALA A 343 -6.02 17.36 -16.17
CA ALA A 343 -7.07 17.19 -17.18
C ALA A 343 -8.41 17.89 -16.82
N HIS A 344 -8.62 18.23 -15.55
CA HIS A 344 -9.91 18.70 -15.03
C HIS A 344 -9.82 20.00 -14.23
N TRP A 345 -9.68 21.13 -14.93
CA TRP A 345 -9.52 22.46 -14.33
C TRP A 345 -10.58 22.83 -13.27
N LYS A 346 -11.87 22.69 -13.58
CA LYS A 346 -12.96 23.00 -12.62
C LYS A 346 -12.83 22.20 -11.33
N PHE A 347 -12.38 20.95 -11.46
CA PHE A 347 -12.17 20.07 -10.32
C PHE A 347 -10.95 20.53 -9.51
N LEU A 348 -9.82 20.82 -10.17
CA LEU A 348 -8.64 21.38 -9.53
C LEU A 348 -8.96 22.66 -8.75
N LYS A 349 -9.67 23.63 -9.34
CA LYS A 349 -10.10 24.87 -8.68
C LYS A 349 -10.97 24.57 -7.45
N THR A 350 -11.90 23.63 -7.56
CA THR A 350 -12.78 23.21 -6.44
C THR A 350 -11.98 22.58 -5.29
N VAL A 351 -11.03 21.69 -5.60
CA VAL A 351 -10.16 21.06 -4.60
C VAL A 351 -9.32 22.10 -3.87
N VAL A 352 -8.69 23.02 -4.61
CA VAL A 352 -7.82 24.05 -4.03
C VAL A 352 -8.61 24.98 -3.10
N ASN A 353 -9.80 25.43 -3.51
CA ASN A 353 -10.67 26.21 -2.62
C ASN A 353 -11.03 25.42 -1.35
N LYS A 354 -11.26 24.10 -1.46
CA LYS A 354 -11.52 23.27 -0.29
C LYS A 354 -10.30 23.12 0.62
N LEU A 355 -9.09 23.07 0.06
CA LEU A 355 -7.86 23.12 0.85
C LEU A 355 -7.74 24.44 1.62
N PHE A 356 -8.10 25.57 1.01
CA PHE A 356 -8.14 26.86 1.72
C PHE A 356 -9.18 26.85 2.86
N GLU A 357 -10.35 26.24 2.66
CA GLU A 357 -11.29 26.04 3.77
C GLU A 357 -10.69 25.19 4.91
N PHE A 358 -9.96 24.12 4.57
CA PHE A 358 -9.29 23.27 5.57
C PHE A 358 -8.12 23.96 6.29
N MET A 359 -7.51 24.99 5.69
CA MET A 359 -6.52 25.84 6.35
C MET A 359 -7.12 26.65 7.52
N HIS A 360 -8.44 26.76 7.61
CA HIS A 360 -9.15 27.39 8.74
C HIS A 360 -9.69 26.37 9.77
N GLU A 361 -9.50 25.07 9.55
CA GLU A 361 -10.01 24.04 10.46
C GLU A 361 -9.07 23.89 11.67
N THR A 362 -9.63 23.93 12.86
CA THR A 362 -8.86 23.89 14.13
C THR A 362 -8.53 22.47 14.59
N PHE A 363 -8.92 21.46 13.81
CA PHE A 363 -8.64 20.07 14.13
C PHE A 363 -7.14 19.75 13.96
N PRO A 364 -6.49 19.12 14.95
CA PRO A 364 -5.05 18.84 14.89
C PRO A 364 -4.64 18.11 13.61
N GLY A 365 -3.64 18.65 12.90
CA GLY A 365 -3.08 18.07 11.68
C GLY A 365 -3.85 18.34 10.39
N VAL A 366 -5.09 18.86 10.43
CA VAL A 366 -5.84 19.17 9.19
C VAL A 366 -5.20 20.31 8.41
N GLN A 367 -4.78 21.39 9.09
CA GLN A 367 -4.10 22.52 8.44
C GLN A 367 -2.78 22.11 7.78
N ASP A 368 -1.97 21.29 8.47
CA ASP A 368 -0.72 20.76 7.91
C ASP A 368 -0.97 19.92 6.67
N MET A 369 -1.95 19.00 6.73
CA MET A 369 -2.32 18.18 5.58
C MET A 369 -2.83 19.04 4.42
N ALA A 370 -3.57 20.12 4.70
CA ALA A 370 -4.05 21.04 3.67
C ALA A 370 -2.90 21.80 3.00
N CYS A 371 -1.95 22.33 3.78
CA CYS A 371 -0.75 22.99 3.28
C CYS A 371 0.14 22.04 2.47
N ASP A 372 0.42 20.83 2.97
CA ASP A 372 1.25 19.83 2.28
C ASP A 372 0.60 19.35 0.97
N THR A 373 -0.71 19.13 1.00
CA THR A 373 -1.48 18.77 -0.21
C THR A 373 -1.47 19.91 -1.21
N PHE A 374 -1.66 21.15 -0.74
CA PHE A 374 -1.59 22.34 -1.60
C PHE A 374 -0.21 22.51 -2.23
N LEU A 375 0.87 22.31 -1.47
CA LEU A 375 2.23 22.34 -1.98
C LEU A 375 2.48 21.26 -3.04
N LYS A 376 2.01 20.04 -2.80
CA LYS A 376 2.14 18.93 -3.76
C LYS A 376 1.39 19.21 -5.07
N ILE A 377 0.15 19.69 -4.98
CA ILE A 377 -0.64 20.11 -6.15
C ILE A 377 0.05 21.27 -6.87
N SER A 378 0.55 22.26 -6.14
CA SER A 378 1.23 23.42 -6.73
C SER A 378 2.49 23.01 -7.49
N LYS A 379 3.30 22.09 -6.95
CA LYS A 379 4.48 21.53 -7.63
C LYS A 379 4.12 20.82 -8.94
N GLN A 380 3.04 20.04 -8.95
CA GLN A 380 2.67 19.18 -10.07
C GLN A 380 1.75 19.85 -11.10
N CYS A 381 0.98 20.88 -10.70
CA CYS A 381 -0.02 21.55 -11.52
C CYS A 381 0.24 23.04 -11.73
N LYS A 382 1.45 23.55 -11.39
CA LYS A 382 1.84 24.98 -11.41
C LYS A 382 1.33 25.78 -12.63
N GLU A 383 1.51 25.24 -13.84
CA GLU A 383 1.15 25.92 -15.08
C GLU A 383 -0.35 26.22 -15.17
N LYS A 384 -1.20 25.32 -14.62
CA LYS A 384 -2.66 25.50 -14.63
C LYS A 384 -3.10 26.70 -13.81
N PHE A 385 -2.33 27.16 -12.83
CA PHE A 385 -2.69 28.31 -11.99
C PHE A 385 -2.43 29.65 -12.67
N VAL A 386 -1.48 29.70 -13.60
CA VAL A 386 -1.07 30.95 -14.27
C VAL A 386 -1.85 31.18 -15.56
N ILE A 387 -2.16 30.11 -16.31
CA ILE A 387 -2.89 30.24 -17.57
C ILE A 387 -4.36 30.65 -17.36
N THR A 388 -4.88 31.40 -18.33
CA THR A 388 -6.30 31.76 -18.42
C THR A 388 -7.13 30.53 -18.78
N HIS A 389 -8.17 30.23 -18.00
CA HIS A 389 -9.11 29.13 -18.28
C HIS A 389 -10.49 29.68 -18.57
N GLN A 390 -11.10 29.29 -19.69
CA GLN A 390 -12.50 29.61 -20.01
C GLN A 390 -12.81 31.13 -19.98
N GLY A 391 -11.81 31.97 -20.23
CA GLY A 391 -11.92 33.44 -20.19
C GLY A 391 -11.73 34.07 -18.81
N GLU A 392 -11.51 33.29 -17.75
CA GLU A 392 -11.11 33.78 -16.42
C GLU A 392 -9.60 34.05 -16.37
N VAL A 393 -9.19 35.14 -15.71
CA VAL A 393 -7.78 35.41 -15.39
C VAL A 393 -7.16 34.23 -14.64
N GLY A 394 -5.83 34.11 -14.69
CA GLY A 394 -5.11 33.05 -13.99
C GLY A 394 -5.50 33.01 -12.51
N PHE A 395 -5.85 31.82 -12.00
CA PHE A 395 -6.34 31.66 -10.63
C PHE A 395 -5.34 32.11 -9.56
N ILE A 396 -4.05 32.19 -9.91
CA ILE A 396 -3.03 32.80 -9.06
C ILE A 396 -3.37 34.24 -8.64
N GLU A 397 -4.05 35.01 -9.50
CA GLU A 397 -4.47 36.38 -9.20
C GLU A 397 -5.51 36.42 -8.07
N ASP A 398 -6.45 35.48 -8.08
CA ASP A 398 -7.45 35.32 -7.01
C ASP A 398 -6.77 34.91 -5.69
N ILE A 399 -5.77 34.03 -5.75
CA ILE A 399 -5.01 33.58 -4.58
C ILE A 399 -4.25 34.75 -3.95
N LEU A 400 -3.54 35.55 -4.75
CA LEU A 400 -2.77 36.70 -4.27
C LEU A 400 -3.68 37.78 -3.68
N THR A 401 -4.85 38.01 -4.29
CA THR A 401 -5.83 38.98 -3.79
C THR A 401 -6.40 38.58 -2.44
N ASN A 402 -6.63 37.28 -2.23
CA ASN A 402 -7.19 36.74 -0.99
C ASN A 402 -6.12 36.19 -0.02
N LEU A 403 -4.84 36.45 -0.27
CA LEU A 403 -3.72 35.84 0.45
C LEU A 403 -3.87 35.98 1.97
N ASN A 404 -4.10 37.20 2.46
CA ASN A 404 -4.26 37.49 3.88
C ASN A 404 -5.47 36.81 4.52
N LEU A 405 -6.52 36.54 3.74
CA LEU A 405 -7.68 35.80 4.23
C LEU A 405 -7.36 34.31 4.36
N ILE A 406 -6.71 33.74 3.35
CA ILE A 406 -6.39 32.30 3.31
C ILE A 406 -5.44 31.90 4.44
N ILE A 407 -4.40 32.70 4.69
CA ILE A 407 -3.33 32.32 5.62
C ILE A 407 -3.57 32.76 7.08
N ARG A 408 -4.68 33.46 7.37
CA ARG A 408 -4.89 34.15 8.65
C ARG A 408 -4.80 33.26 9.87
N ASP A 409 -5.30 32.03 9.75
CA ASP A 409 -5.43 31.09 10.88
C ASP A 409 -4.31 30.03 10.88
N LEU A 410 -3.32 30.17 9.99
CA LEU A 410 -2.17 29.28 9.86
C LEU A 410 -1.01 29.68 10.79
N ASP A 411 -0.22 28.70 11.19
CA ASP A 411 1.04 28.94 11.90
C ASP A 411 2.18 29.38 10.96
N ALA A 412 3.31 29.82 11.53
CA ALA A 412 4.45 30.29 10.75
C ALA A 412 5.00 29.24 9.76
N SER A 413 5.05 27.97 10.16
CA SER A 413 5.57 26.89 9.31
C SER A 413 4.65 26.60 8.13
N GLN A 414 3.34 26.61 8.37
CA GLN A 414 2.29 26.46 7.38
C GLN A 414 2.23 27.65 6.42
N ILE A 415 2.41 28.87 6.93
CA ILE A 415 2.56 30.08 6.11
C ILE A 415 3.77 29.93 5.19
N HIS A 416 4.94 29.50 5.70
CA HIS A 416 6.12 29.30 4.85
C HIS A 416 5.85 28.27 3.73
N SER A 417 5.20 27.15 4.04
CA SER A 417 4.79 26.13 3.05
C SER A 417 3.81 26.70 2.02
N PHE A 418 2.87 27.56 2.45
CA PHE A 418 1.94 28.24 1.55
C PHE A 418 2.68 29.18 0.57
N TYR A 419 3.61 29.99 1.07
CA TYR A 419 4.42 30.88 0.22
C TYR A 419 5.30 30.09 -0.76
N GLU A 420 5.90 28.98 -0.33
CA GLU A 420 6.62 28.05 -1.22
C GLU A 420 5.70 27.55 -2.35
N SER A 421 4.47 27.15 -2.00
CA SER A 421 3.46 26.66 -2.95
C SER A 421 3.14 27.68 -4.03
N VAL A 422 2.85 28.93 -3.64
CA VAL A 422 2.59 30.02 -4.60
C VAL A 422 3.84 30.35 -5.42
N GLY A 423 5.04 30.28 -4.82
CA GLY A 423 6.31 30.44 -5.52
C GLY A 423 6.48 29.46 -6.69
N TYR A 424 6.08 28.18 -6.53
CA TYR A 424 6.08 27.23 -7.64
C TYR A 424 5.15 27.63 -8.78
N MET A 425 3.98 28.19 -8.47
CA MET A 425 3.05 28.69 -9.48
C MET A 425 3.67 29.86 -10.26
N ILE A 426 4.19 30.86 -9.55
CA ILE A 426 4.86 32.04 -10.14
C ILE A 426 6.02 31.61 -11.05
N SER A 427 6.79 30.59 -10.64
CA SER A 427 7.90 30.06 -11.44
C SER A 427 7.49 29.55 -12.82
N SER A 428 6.21 29.19 -13.01
CA SER A 428 5.67 28.72 -14.29
C SER A 428 5.14 29.82 -15.21
N ALA A 429 5.14 31.08 -14.77
CA ALA A 429 4.79 32.20 -15.63
C ALA A 429 5.83 32.42 -16.72
N SER A 430 5.40 32.30 -17.98
CA SER A 430 6.27 32.42 -19.16
C SER A 430 6.73 33.86 -19.41
N ASP A 431 5.89 34.86 -19.13
CA ASP A 431 6.21 36.27 -19.30
C ASP A 431 7.02 36.80 -18.10
N PRO A 432 8.26 37.28 -18.30
CA PRO A 432 9.07 37.84 -17.23
C PRO A 432 8.41 39.01 -16.50
N LYS A 433 7.68 39.89 -17.22
CA LYS A 433 7.02 41.05 -16.61
C LYS A 433 5.86 40.64 -15.72
N GLN A 434 5.02 39.72 -16.19
CA GLN A 434 3.98 39.12 -15.37
C GLN A 434 4.59 38.46 -14.13
N ARG A 435 5.68 37.71 -14.29
CA ARG A 435 6.36 37.04 -13.18
C ARG A 435 6.88 38.03 -12.13
N GLU A 436 7.51 39.13 -12.55
CA GLU A 436 7.96 40.20 -11.64
C GLU A 436 6.79 40.80 -10.84
N ASN A 437 5.69 41.16 -11.52
CA ASN A 437 4.50 41.69 -10.87
C ASN A 437 3.90 40.70 -9.85
N LEU A 438 3.83 39.41 -10.19
CA LEU A 438 3.33 38.38 -9.28
C LEU A 438 4.25 38.23 -8.04
N ILE A 439 5.57 38.34 -8.21
CA ILE A 439 6.53 38.29 -7.10
C ILE A 439 6.32 39.49 -6.16
N GLU A 440 6.21 40.70 -6.72
CA GLU A 440 5.97 41.92 -5.92
C GLU A 440 4.69 41.78 -5.10
N ARG A 441 3.60 41.31 -5.71
CA ARG A 441 2.32 41.08 -5.02
C ARG A 441 2.38 40.00 -3.95
N LEU A 442 3.07 38.89 -4.18
CA LEU A 442 3.24 37.85 -3.16
C LEU A 442 3.99 38.38 -1.94
N MET A 443 5.04 39.18 -2.19
CA MET A 443 5.95 39.67 -1.14
C MET A 443 5.50 40.98 -0.49
N GLU A 444 4.40 41.59 -0.92
CA GLU A 444 3.90 42.88 -0.41
C GLU A 444 3.76 42.89 1.12
N GLY A 445 3.09 41.88 1.69
CA GLY A 445 2.89 41.75 3.15
C GLY A 445 4.20 41.59 3.93
N PRO A 446 5.04 40.58 3.62
CA PRO A 446 6.35 40.42 4.25
C PRO A 446 7.27 41.63 4.11
N ASN A 447 7.33 42.26 2.93
CA ASN A 447 8.15 43.44 2.69
C ASN A 447 7.66 44.65 3.49
N ALA A 448 6.35 44.90 3.54
CA ALA A 448 5.80 45.98 4.36
C ALA A 448 6.14 45.80 5.85
N LYS A 449 6.09 44.56 6.36
CA LYS A 449 6.47 44.25 7.74
C LYS A 449 7.98 44.42 7.96
N TRP A 450 8.80 44.03 6.99
CA TRP A 450 10.24 44.25 7.02
C TRP A 450 10.59 45.74 7.03
N ASP A 451 9.97 46.55 6.18
CA ASP A 451 10.18 47.99 6.11
C ASP A 451 9.80 48.69 7.42
N GLN A 452 8.72 48.26 8.07
CA GLN A 452 8.36 48.72 9.42
C GLN A 452 9.45 48.39 10.46
N ILE A 453 9.97 47.16 10.46
CA ILE A 453 11.06 46.75 11.36
C ILE A 453 12.32 47.59 11.12
N ILE A 454 12.69 47.81 9.85
CA ILE A 454 13.84 48.63 9.48
C ILE A 454 13.65 50.10 9.89
N SER A 455 12.44 50.65 9.74
CA SER A 455 12.13 52.01 10.18
C SER A 455 12.32 52.17 11.69
N VAL A 456 11.77 51.25 12.48
CA VAL A 456 11.92 51.24 13.94
C VAL A 456 13.39 51.06 14.35
N ALA A 457 14.14 50.20 13.65
CA ALA A 457 15.56 50.01 13.92
C ALA A 457 16.38 51.29 13.66
N ARG A 458 16.05 52.06 12.62
CA ARG A 458 16.70 53.36 12.34
C ARG A 458 16.43 54.39 13.44
N GLU A 459 15.19 54.50 13.91
CA GLU A 459 14.81 55.42 14.99
C GLU A 459 15.48 55.07 16.34
N ASN A 460 15.70 53.78 16.61
CA ASN A 460 16.39 53.34 17.83
C ASN A 460 17.90 53.63 17.82
N ILE A 461 18.56 53.63 16.64
CA ILE A 461 19.98 53.97 16.53
C ILE A 461 20.21 55.45 16.85
N ASP A 462 19.31 56.32 16.39
CA ASP A 462 19.38 57.77 16.65
C ASP A 462 19.11 58.14 18.12
N SER A 463 18.39 57.30 18.87
CA SER A 463 18.11 57.51 20.30
C SER A 463 19.18 56.93 21.24
N SER A 464 20.03 56.00 20.77
CA SER A 464 21.19 55.49 21.53
C SER A 464 22.44 56.37 21.47
N HIS A 465 22.38 57.51 20.77
CA HIS A 465 23.47 58.50 20.66
C HIS A 465 23.28 59.76 21.51
N TYR A 466 22.34 59.76 22.47
CA TYR A 466 22.13 60.86 23.43
C TYR A 466 22.43 60.45 24.87
#